data_AF-A0A961GU28-F1
#
_entry.id   AF-A0A961GU28-F1
#
_cell.length_a   1.000
_cell.length_b   1.000
_cell.length_c   1.000
_cell.angle_alpha   90.00
_cell.angle_beta   90.00
_cell.angle_gamma   90.00
#
_symmetry.space_group_name_H-M   'P 1'
#
loop_
_entity.id
_entity.type
_entity.pdbx_description
1 polymer ?
#
loop_
_entity_poly.entity_id
_entity_poly.type
_entity_poly.pdbx_seq_one_letter_code
_entity_poly.pdbx_strand_id
1 'polypeptide(L)'
;RNEPDAPRAPDESLGRHISAAEARRIADAEIPANERHFYDFANGDGKGNDWYQCTVWAKARWREMGGDDFTLDWSGNGDQVAHNINQALGRPDEHVPTAGAIVSTTQYGGHVAVVEEVRTNTQGLTEFRVSEMNMGGNGWRAALSEEFRDSRWIVQQADGSWIDSHGRGVPGVVFASYPG
;
A
#
# COMPACT_ATOMS: atom_id res chain seq x y z
N ARG A 1 -18.16 21.79 21.79
CA ARG A 1 -16.79 21.82 21.22
C ARG A 1 -16.33 20.38 21.33
N ASN A 2 -16.34 19.65 20.22
CA ASN A 2 -15.87 18.26 20.21
C ASN A 2 -14.35 18.32 20.21
N GLU A 3 -13.72 17.66 21.18
CA GLU A 3 -12.28 17.45 21.17
C GLU A 3 -11.91 16.62 19.93
N PRO A 4 -10.76 16.87 19.27
CA PRO A 4 -10.25 15.95 18.28
C PRO A 4 -9.93 14.63 18.97
N ASP A 5 -10.47 13.53 18.46
CA ASP A 5 -10.15 12.19 18.94
C ASP A 5 -8.62 12.01 18.94
N ALA A 6 -8.09 11.52 20.06
CA ALA A 6 -6.67 11.25 20.19
C ALA A 6 -6.21 10.30 19.06
N PRO A 7 -4.99 10.49 18.50
CA PRO A 7 -4.46 9.56 17.51
C PRO A 7 -4.47 8.14 18.10
N ARG A 8 -5.12 7.22 17.39
CA ARG A 8 -5.07 5.78 17.70
C ARG A 8 -3.60 5.35 17.60
N ALA A 9 -3.08 4.73 18.65
CA ALA A 9 -1.77 4.07 18.61
C ALA A 9 -1.74 3.07 17.43
N PRO A 10 -0.58 2.85 16.78
CA PRO A 10 -0.47 1.86 15.72
C PRO A 10 -1.00 0.52 16.21
N ASP A 11 -2.04 0.04 15.53
CA ASP A 11 -2.85 -1.11 15.89
C ASP A 11 -1.99 -2.39 16.02
N GLU A 12 -2.36 -3.28 16.95
CA GLU A 12 -1.81 -4.64 17.09
C GLU A 12 -1.99 -5.48 15.81
N SER A 13 -2.69 -4.95 14.81
CA SER A 13 -2.88 -5.57 13.50
C SER A 13 -1.69 -5.51 12.57
N LEU A 14 -0.66 -4.69 12.82
CA LEU A 14 0.55 -4.69 12.00
C LEU A 14 1.30 -6.03 12.10
N GLY A 15 1.72 -6.56 10.95
CA GLY A 15 2.45 -7.82 10.90
C GLY A 15 1.58 -9.08 11.01
N ARG A 16 0.26 -8.99 11.20
CA ARG A 16 -0.62 -10.16 11.06
C ARG A 16 -0.79 -10.54 9.60
N HIS A 17 -1.03 -11.83 9.32
CA HIS A 17 -1.43 -12.24 7.98
C HIS A 17 -2.90 -11.92 7.73
N ILE A 18 -3.18 -11.27 6.60
CA ILE A 18 -4.53 -10.90 6.17
C ILE A 18 -4.97 -11.85 5.03
N SER A 19 -6.25 -12.23 5.01
CA SER A 19 -6.83 -13.00 3.89
C SER A 19 -7.48 -12.08 2.86
N ALA A 20 -7.63 -12.53 1.61
CA ALA A 20 -8.32 -11.76 0.57
C ALA A 20 -9.75 -11.36 0.98
N ALA A 21 -10.50 -12.27 1.61
CA ALA A 21 -11.85 -11.99 2.10
C ALA A 21 -11.85 -10.93 3.21
N GLU A 22 -10.83 -10.92 4.06
CA GLU A 22 -10.67 -9.90 5.10
C GLU A 22 -10.25 -8.55 4.51
N ALA A 23 -9.28 -8.54 3.60
CA ALA A 23 -8.85 -7.35 2.89
C ALA A 23 -10.02 -6.68 2.15
N ARG A 24 -10.90 -7.48 1.55
CA ARG A 24 -12.17 -7.02 0.97
C ARG A 24 -13.05 -6.31 2.00
N ARG A 25 -13.28 -6.93 3.17
CA ARG A 25 -14.12 -6.33 4.23
C ARG A 25 -13.53 -5.00 4.72
N ILE A 26 -12.22 -4.94 4.90
CA ILE A 26 -11.51 -3.72 5.33
C ILE A 26 -11.69 -2.64 4.27
N ALA A 27 -11.39 -2.94 3.00
CA ALA A 27 -11.61 -1.99 1.91
C ALA A 27 -13.05 -1.47 1.90
N ASP A 28 -14.04 -2.38 1.98
CA ASP A 28 -15.46 -2.02 1.96
C ASP A 28 -15.85 -1.08 3.13
N ALA A 29 -15.24 -1.25 4.29
CA ALA A 29 -15.51 -0.47 5.51
C ALA A 29 -14.80 0.89 5.49
N GLU A 30 -13.53 0.92 5.08
CA GLU A 30 -12.66 2.10 5.19
C GLU A 30 -12.74 3.04 3.98
N ILE A 31 -13.29 2.58 2.85
CA ILE A 31 -13.50 3.39 1.66
C ILE A 31 -15.01 3.59 1.43
N PRO A 32 -15.54 4.76 1.85
CA PRO A 32 -16.94 5.12 1.66
C PRO A 32 -17.39 5.00 0.20
N ALA A 33 -18.64 4.60 -0.04
CA ALA A 33 -19.19 4.42 -1.38
C ALA A 33 -19.05 5.68 -2.26
N ASN A 34 -19.14 6.88 -1.68
CA ASN A 34 -18.96 8.15 -2.36
C ASN A 34 -17.51 8.45 -2.75
N GLU A 35 -16.50 7.74 -2.25
CA GLU A 35 -15.09 7.86 -2.67
C GLU A 35 -14.70 6.82 -3.74
N ARG A 36 -15.45 5.72 -3.88
CA ARG A 36 -15.08 4.59 -4.76
C ARG A 36 -14.94 5.00 -6.23
N HIS A 37 -15.68 6.01 -6.67
CA HIS A 37 -15.62 6.52 -8.05
C HIS A 37 -14.25 7.12 -8.43
N PHE A 38 -13.41 7.50 -7.46
CA PHE A 38 -12.03 7.95 -7.74
C PHE A 38 -11.09 6.80 -8.12
N TYR A 39 -11.51 5.56 -7.88
CA TYR A 39 -10.72 4.35 -8.09
C TYR A 39 -11.29 3.43 -9.16
N ASP A 40 -12.45 3.78 -9.70
CA ASP A 40 -13.09 3.06 -10.80
C ASP A 40 -12.40 3.46 -12.11
N PHE A 41 -11.38 2.70 -12.51
CA PHE A 41 -10.74 2.83 -13.82
C PHE A 41 -11.64 2.22 -14.88
N ALA A 42 -12.75 2.89 -15.19
CA ALA A 42 -13.71 2.45 -16.17
C ALA A 42 -13.12 2.41 -17.60
N ASN A 43 -12.48 1.30 -17.97
CA ASN A 43 -12.34 0.95 -19.39
C ASN A 43 -13.52 0.04 -19.74
N GLY A 44 -14.46 0.57 -20.52
CA GLY A 44 -15.72 -0.08 -20.89
C GLY A 44 -15.63 -1.33 -21.77
N ASP A 45 -14.84 -2.34 -21.38
CA ASP A 45 -14.74 -3.63 -22.07
C ASP A 45 -15.60 -4.74 -21.45
N GLY A 46 -16.39 -4.41 -20.42
CA GLY A 46 -17.35 -5.34 -19.81
C GLY A 46 -16.70 -6.54 -19.09
N LYS A 47 -15.38 -6.50 -18.84
CA LYS A 47 -14.65 -7.52 -18.08
C LYS A 47 -14.21 -6.95 -16.72
N GLY A 48 -15.20 -6.54 -15.92
CA GLY A 48 -15.07 -6.33 -14.47
C GLY A 48 -14.07 -5.24 -14.05
N ASN A 49 -14.47 -3.97 -14.17
CA ASN A 49 -13.84 -2.90 -13.39
C ASN A 49 -14.35 -3.02 -11.96
N ASP A 50 -13.66 -3.84 -11.17
CA ASP A 50 -13.89 -3.88 -9.73
C ASP A 50 -12.93 -2.87 -9.07
N TRP A 51 -13.39 -2.24 -8.00
CA TRP A 51 -12.75 -1.05 -7.42
C TRP A 51 -11.59 -1.41 -6.48
N TYR A 52 -11.20 -2.70 -6.36
CA TYR A 52 -10.13 -3.19 -5.49
C TYR A 52 -8.73 -3.04 -6.12
N GLN A 53 -8.38 -1.80 -6.42
CA GLN A 53 -7.06 -1.43 -6.95
C GLN A 53 -5.98 -1.42 -5.85
N CYS A 54 -4.71 -1.39 -6.26
CA CYS A 54 -3.59 -1.26 -5.32
C CYS A 54 -3.70 -0.01 -4.42
N THR A 55 -4.12 1.12 -5.00
CA THR A 55 -4.35 2.39 -4.28
C THR A 55 -5.52 2.32 -3.31
N VAL A 56 -6.56 1.54 -3.61
CA VAL A 56 -7.69 1.31 -2.71
C VAL A 56 -7.26 0.55 -1.48
N TRP A 57 -6.52 -0.54 -1.65
CA TRP A 57 -6.00 -1.30 -0.53
C TRP A 57 -5.08 -0.45 0.34
N ALA A 58 -4.10 0.23 -0.28
CA ALA A 58 -3.14 1.05 0.43
C ALA A 58 -3.84 2.09 1.32
N LYS A 59 -4.84 2.79 0.77
CA LYS A 59 -5.60 3.79 1.54
C LYS A 59 -6.49 3.16 2.61
N ALA A 60 -7.19 2.07 2.29
CA ALA A 60 -8.07 1.39 3.24
C ALA A 60 -7.30 0.88 4.45
N ARG A 61 -6.18 0.19 4.20
CA ARG A 61 -5.32 -0.34 5.26
C ARG A 61 -4.67 0.78 6.08
N TRP A 62 -4.29 1.89 5.44
CA TRP A 62 -3.79 3.06 6.16
C TRP A 62 -4.84 3.67 7.10
N ARG A 63 -6.09 3.81 6.66
CA ARG A 63 -7.21 4.26 7.51
C ARG A 63 -7.53 3.28 8.63
N GLU A 64 -7.55 1.98 8.34
CA GLU A 64 -7.75 0.92 9.36
C GLU A 64 -6.74 1.05 10.50
N MET A 65 -5.47 1.34 10.17
CA MET A 65 -4.39 1.55 11.15
C MET A 65 -4.52 2.87 11.95
N GLY A 66 -5.52 3.71 11.63
CA GLY A 66 -5.82 5.00 12.28
C GLY A 66 -5.43 6.23 11.45
N GLY A 67 -4.98 6.05 10.21
CA GLY A 67 -4.48 7.10 9.34
C GLY A 67 -5.62 7.85 8.64
N ASP A 68 -6.36 8.66 9.39
CA ASP A 68 -7.55 9.36 8.88
C ASP A 68 -7.29 10.82 8.49
N ASP A 69 -6.05 11.15 8.12
CA ASP A 69 -5.76 12.51 7.65
C ASP A 69 -6.26 12.71 6.20
N PHE A 70 -7.45 13.30 6.10
CA PHE A 70 -8.08 13.69 4.83
C PHE A 70 -7.29 14.76 4.05
N THR A 71 -6.24 15.35 4.62
CA THR A 71 -5.38 16.31 3.92
C THR A 71 -4.26 15.66 3.10
N LEU A 72 -4.05 14.34 3.27
CA LEU A 72 -3.06 13.60 2.49
C LEU A 72 -3.49 13.47 1.02
N ASP A 73 -2.53 13.67 0.12
CA ASP A 73 -2.74 13.53 -1.31
C ASP A 73 -2.57 12.07 -1.76
N TRP A 74 -3.69 11.37 -1.89
CA TRP A 74 -3.78 9.99 -2.40
C TRP A 74 -3.97 9.91 -3.92
N SER A 75 -3.80 11.02 -4.65
CA SER A 75 -4.01 11.06 -6.10
C SER A 75 -2.83 10.46 -6.88
N GLY A 76 -3.05 10.20 -8.16
CA GLY A 76 -2.04 9.68 -9.09
C GLY A 76 -2.06 8.17 -9.25
N ASN A 77 -1.05 7.67 -9.97
CA ASN A 77 -0.80 6.24 -10.13
C ASN A 77 -0.11 5.66 -8.88
N GLY A 78 -0.06 4.33 -8.75
CA GLY A 78 0.53 3.68 -7.57
C GLY A 78 1.98 4.09 -7.29
N ASP A 79 2.79 4.37 -8.31
CA ASP A 79 4.17 4.85 -8.16
C ASP A 79 4.28 6.28 -7.60
N GLN A 80 3.19 7.04 -7.56
CA GLN A 80 3.17 8.45 -7.16
C GLN A 80 2.63 8.67 -5.75
N VAL A 81 1.85 7.73 -5.21
CA VAL A 81 1.11 7.91 -3.95
C VAL A 81 2.02 8.28 -2.77
N ALA A 82 3.09 7.52 -2.53
CA ALA A 82 4.00 7.80 -1.40
C ALA A 82 4.66 9.18 -1.54
N HIS A 83 5.09 9.55 -2.75
CA HIS A 83 5.66 10.86 -3.03
C HIS A 83 4.65 11.98 -2.73
N ASN A 84 3.41 11.84 -3.20
CA ASN A 84 2.36 12.84 -3.00
C ASN A 84 1.99 13.01 -1.52
N ILE A 85 1.92 11.91 -0.76
CA ILE A 85 1.75 11.94 0.70
C ILE A 85 2.89 12.71 1.36
N ASN A 86 4.15 12.43 1.01
CA ASN A 86 5.30 13.16 1.57
C ASN A 86 5.25 14.65 1.23
N GLN A 87 4.91 15.02 -0.01
CA GLN A 87 4.74 16.42 -0.42
C GLN A 87 3.64 17.11 0.40
N ALA A 88 2.49 16.49 0.59
CA ALA A 88 1.39 17.01 1.40
C ALA A 88 1.81 17.23 2.88
N LEU A 89 2.67 16.35 3.40
CA LEU A 89 3.24 16.45 4.74
C LEU A 89 4.44 17.42 4.84
N GLY A 90 4.92 17.99 3.73
CA GLY A 90 6.12 18.81 3.69
C GLY A 90 7.41 18.05 4.02
N ARG A 91 7.44 16.74 3.72
CA ARG A 91 8.56 15.83 3.99
C ARG A 91 9.29 15.46 2.69
N PRO A 92 10.60 15.16 2.75
CA PRO A 92 11.30 14.58 1.61
C PRO A 92 10.84 13.13 1.37
N ASP A 93 11.12 12.60 0.18
CA ASP A 93 10.91 11.19 -0.11
C ASP A 93 11.80 10.30 0.79
N GLU A 94 11.18 9.30 1.42
CA GLU A 94 11.89 8.35 2.27
C GLU A 94 12.27 7.08 1.50
N HIS A 95 13.42 6.51 1.83
CA HIS A 95 13.94 5.28 1.22
C HIS A 95 14.27 4.19 2.24
N VAL A 96 13.89 4.41 3.50
CA VAL A 96 14.04 3.45 4.60
C VAL A 96 12.65 2.91 4.94
N PRO A 97 12.44 1.59 4.93
CA PRO A 97 11.14 1.02 5.25
C PRO A 97 10.83 1.14 6.75
N THR A 98 9.59 1.49 7.07
CA THR A 98 9.02 1.37 8.42
C THR A 98 7.70 0.61 8.34
N ALA A 99 7.39 -0.20 9.35
CA ALA A 99 6.08 -0.84 9.43
C ALA A 99 4.96 0.23 9.44
N GLY A 100 3.86 -0.05 8.74
CA GLY A 100 2.77 0.88 8.47
C GLY A 100 3.01 1.84 7.32
N ALA A 101 4.23 1.94 6.76
CA ALA A 101 4.49 2.86 5.64
C ALA A 101 3.73 2.47 4.36
N ILE A 102 3.37 3.48 3.55
CA ILE A 102 3.01 3.27 2.15
C ILE A 102 4.30 3.12 1.37
N VAL A 103 4.38 2.13 0.51
CA VAL A 103 5.49 1.95 -0.43
C VAL A 103 5.00 2.06 -1.86
N SER A 104 5.54 3.04 -2.58
CA SER A 104 5.34 3.22 -4.03
C SER A 104 6.54 2.68 -4.80
N THR A 105 6.31 2.08 -5.95
CA THR A 105 7.36 1.57 -6.85
C THR A 105 6.95 1.76 -8.31
N THR A 106 7.93 2.02 -9.17
CA THR A 106 7.72 2.09 -10.63
C THR A 106 7.61 0.70 -11.27
N GLN A 107 7.58 -0.38 -10.48
CA GLN A 107 7.38 -1.73 -10.98
C GLN A 107 6.01 -1.86 -11.67
N TYR A 108 5.95 -2.65 -12.74
CA TYR A 108 4.71 -2.98 -13.48
C TYR A 108 3.89 -1.78 -14.01
N GLY A 109 4.54 -0.65 -14.26
CA GLY A 109 3.86 0.57 -14.71
C GLY A 109 3.32 1.44 -13.57
N GLY A 110 3.68 1.12 -12.33
CA GLY A 110 3.38 1.86 -11.12
C GLY A 110 2.52 1.04 -10.16
N HIS A 111 2.99 0.90 -8.92
CA HIS A 111 2.31 0.13 -7.89
C HIS A 111 2.50 0.73 -6.50
N VAL A 112 1.51 0.50 -5.64
CA VAL A 112 1.54 0.90 -4.23
C VAL A 112 1.10 -0.24 -3.33
N ALA A 113 1.76 -0.39 -2.19
CA ALA A 113 1.45 -1.39 -1.19
C ALA A 113 1.62 -0.82 0.23
N VAL A 114 1.23 -1.60 1.25
CA VAL A 114 1.49 -1.27 2.66
C VAL A 114 2.61 -2.14 3.20
N VAL A 115 3.57 -1.54 3.90
CA VAL A 115 4.62 -2.25 4.62
C VAL A 115 4.05 -2.80 5.93
N GLU A 116 3.81 -4.11 5.99
CA GLU A 116 3.22 -4.75 7.17
C GLU A 116 4.27 -5.08 8.24
N GLU A 117 5.49 -5.39 7.81
CA GLU A 117 6.56 -5.87 8.69
C GLU A 117 7.92 -5.46 8.12
N VAL A 118 8.85 -5.06 8.98
CA VAL A 118 10.24 -4.77 8.63
C VAL A 118 11.14 -5.55 9.57
N ARG A 119 12.16 -6.22 9.05
CA ARG A 119 13.14 -6.95 9.86
C ARG A 119 14.51 -7.03 9.19
N THR A 120 15.48 -7.53 9.93
CA THR A 120 16.77 -7.95 9.39
C THR A 120 16.74 -9.46 9.16
N ASN A 121 17.09 -9.90 7.96
CA ASN A 121 17.12 -11.32 7.62
C ASN A 121 18.41 -12.01 8.11
N THR A 122 18.52 -13.32 7.88
CA THR A 122 19.67 -14.12 8.32
C THR A 122 21.01 -13.73 7.66
N GLN A 123 20.97 -12.96 6.58
CA GLN A 123 22.14 -12.42 5.88
C GLN A 123 22.52 -11.01 6.36
N GLY A 124 21.82 -10.46 7.37
CA GLY A 124 22.05 -9.11 7.85
C GLY A 124 21.46 -8.02 6.96
N LEU A 125 20.62 -8.37 5.99
CA LEU A 125 19.98 -7.41 5.08
C LEU A 125 18.62 -6.99 5.62
N THR A 126 18.26 -5.72 5.39
CA THR A 126 16.91 -5.21 5.65
C THR A 126 15.93 -5.85 4.67
N GLU A 127 14.83 -6.40 5.17
CA GLU A 127 13.71 -6.86 4.37
C GLU A 127 12.38 -6.43 4.97
N PHE A 128 11.38 -6.28 4.11
CA PHE A 128 10.04 -5.93 4.53
C PHE A 128 8.98 -6.75 3.79
N ARG A 129 7.88 -7.04 4.48
CA ARG A 129 6.71 -7.70 3.90
C ARG A 129 5.67 -6.66 3.53
N VAL A 130 5.03 -6.87 2.40
CA VAL A 130 3.93 -6.02 1.94
C VAL A 130 2.60 -6.75 1.85
N SER A 131 1.53 -6.01 2.11
CA SER A 131 0.17 -6.35 1.70
C SER A 131 -0.24 -5.48 0.51
N GLU A 132 -0.79 -6.10 -0.53
CA GLU A 132 -1.07 -5.47 -1.84
C GLU A 132 -2.32 -6.07 -2.52
N MET A 133 -3.01 -5.29 -3.36
CA MET A 133 -4.10 -5.72 -4.25
C MET A 133 -3.75 -5.45 -5.71
N ASN A 134 -4.48 -6.09 -6.63
CA ASN A 134 -4.30 -5.96 -8.08
C ASN A 134 -2.88 -6.34 -8.55
N MET A 135 -2.43 -7.54 -8.16
CA MET A 135 -1.11 -8.10 -8.51
C MET A 135 -1.12 -9.01 -9.75
N GLY A 136 -2.24 -9.08 -10.48
CA GLY A 136 -2.28 -9.66 -11.82
C GLY A 136 -2.23 -11.18 -11.86
N GLY A 137 -3.15 -11.85 -11.17
CA GLY A 137 -3.37 -13.29 -11.31
C GLY A 137 -4.00 -13.66 -12.66
N ASN A 138 -4.85 -12.78 -13.22
CA ASN A 138 -5.59 -13.00 -14.48
C ASN A 138 -5.49 -11.83 -15.48
N GLY A 139 -4.36 -11.13 -15.47
CA GLY A 139 -4.12 -9.92 -16.25
C GLY A 139 -4.32 -8.66 -15.41
N TRP A 140 -3.47 -7.66 -15.65
CA TRP A 140 -3.38 -6.37 -14.94
C TRP A 140 -4.68 -5.52 -14.88
N ARG A 141 -5.77 -6.02 -15.43
CA ARG A 141 -7.08 -5.36 -15.50
C ARG A 141 -8.10 -5.92 -14.52
N ALA A 142 -7.85 -7.08 -13.93
CA ALA A 142 -8.79 -7.74 -13.04
C ALA A 142 -8.57 -7.24 -11.61
N ALA A 143 -8.98 -6.01 -11.31
CA ALA A 143 -8.86 -5.40 -9.98
C ALA A 143 -9.83 -6.01 -8.95
N LEU A 144 -9.65 -7.31 -8.75
CA LEU A 144 -10.47 -8.18 -7.93
C LEU A 144 -9.83 -8.33 -6.55
N SER A 145 -10.67 -8.43 -5.52
CA SER A 145 -10.21 -8.65 -4.15
C SER A 145 -9.39 -9.94 -3.98
N GLU A 146 -9.65 -10.94 -4.82
CA GLU A 146 -8.97 -12.24 -4.86
C GLU A 146 -7.50 -12.12 -5.29
N GLU A 147 -7.11 -11.01 -5.92
CA GLU A 147 -5.71 -10.74 -6.25
C GLU A 147 -4.89 -10.22 -5.06
N PHE A 148 -5.54 -10.04 -3.89
CA PHE A 148 -4.87 -9.66 -2.66
C PHE A 148 -3.74 -10.63 -2.30
N ARG A 149 -2.60 -10.07 -1.89
CA ARG A 149 -1.44 -10.82 -1.41
C ARG A 149 -0.87 -10.16 -0.16
N ASP A 150 -0.50 -11.01 0.79
CA ASP A 150 0.20 -10.61 2.01
C ASP A 150 1.24 -11.68 2.38
N SER A 151 2.17 -11.88 1.47
CA SER A 151 3.23 -12.89 1.59
C SER A 151 4.53 -12.50 0.90
N ARG A 152 4.54 -11.34 0.21
CA ARG A 152 5.68 -10.89 -0.57
C ARG A 152 6.68 -10.18 0.32
N TRP A 153 7.91 -10.68 0.30
CA TRP A 153 9.06 -10.04 0.92
C TRP A 153 9.90 -9.30 -0.11
N ILE A 154 10.36 -8.11 0.25
CA ILE A 154 11.24 -7.25 -0.54
C ILE A 154 12.50 -7.00 0.29
N VAL A 155 13.67 -7.23 -0.30
CA VAL A 155 14.97 -7.24 0.38
C VAL A 155 15.87 -6.16 -0.20
N GLN A 156 16.49 -5.36 0.67
CA GLN A 156 17.51 -4.41 0.26
C GLN A 156 18.83 -5.14 0.03
N GLN A 157 19.39 -4.96 -1.15
CA GLN A 157 20.71 -5.46 -1.49
C GLN A 157 21.80 -4.54 -0.92
N ALA A 158 23.03 -5.06 -0.83
CA ALA A 158 24.16 -4.30 -0.30
C ALA A 158 24.50 -3.03 -1.12
N ASP A 159 24.10 -2.99 -2.39
CA ASP A 159 24.25 -1.82 -3.27
C ASP A 159 23.10 -0.80 -3.13
N GLY A 160 22.16 -1.03 -2.20
CA GLY A 160 20.99 -0.19 -1.96
C GLY A 160 19.79 -0.48 -2.86
N SER A 161 19.92 -1.36 -3.87
CA SER A 161 18.81 -1.76 -4.72
C SER A 161 17.82 -2.67 -3.98
N TRP A 162 16.60 -2.79 -4.49
CA TRP A 162 15.55 -3.63 -3.91
C TRP A 162 15.21 -4.79 -4.85
N ILE A 163 15.04 -5.98 -4.28
CA ILE A 163 14.56 -7.17 -5.00
C ILE A 163 13.40 -7.81 -4.27
N ASP A 164 12.49 -8.45 -5.00
CA ASP A 164 11.46 -9.29 -4.39
C ASP A 164 11.94 -10.72 -4.11
N SER A 165 11.10 -11.51 -3.44
CA SER A 165 11.35 -12.92 -3.11
C SER A 165 11.62 -13.84 -4.32
N HIS A 166 11.43 -13.36 -5.56
CA HIS A 166 11.76 -14.09 -6.79
C HIS A 166 13.06 -13.59 -7.42
N GLY A 167 13.80 -12.70 -6.75
CA GLY A 167 15.04 -12.10 -7.27
C GLY A 167 14.82 -11.04 -8.33
N ARG A 168 13.60 -10.51 -8.49
CA ARG A 168 13.29 -9.48 -9.49
C ARG A 168 13.49 -8.10 -8.88
N GLY A 169 14.13 -7.20 -9.63
CA GLY A 169 14.32 -5.81 -9.21
C GLY A 169 12.99 -5.09 -8.96
N VAL A 170 12.95 -4.28 -7.90
CA VAL A 170 11.85 -3.40 -7.52
C VAL A 170 12.36 -1.95 -7.63
N PRO A 171 12.23 -1.31 -8.80
CA PRO A 171 12.78 0.03 -9.03
C PRO A 171 11.92 1.13 -8.40
N GLY A 172 12.53 2.30 -8.17
CA GLY A 172 11.81 3.52 -7.80
C GLY A 172 11.06 3.42 -6.47
N VAL A 173 11.62 2.71 -5.48
CA VAL A 173 11.00 2.52 -4.17
C VAL A 173 11.03 3.83 -3.37
N VAL A 174 9.84 4.33 -3.03
CA VAL A 174 9.61 5.49 -2.16
C VAL A 174 8.68 5.08 -1.04
N PHE A 175 9.01 5.47 0.19
CA PHE A 175 8.17 5.26 1.36
C PHE A 175 7.53 6.58 1.81
N ALA A 176 6.30 6.49 2.29
CA ALA A 176 5.68 7.52 3.12
C ALA A 176 5.35 6.89 4.47
N SER A 177 6.09 7.28 5.50
CA SER A 177 5.92 6.69 6.83
C SER A 177 4.66 7.16 7.52
N TYR A 178 4.04 6.23 8.24
CA TYR A 178 2.87 6.49 9.05
C TYR A 178 3.20 7.54 10.12
N PRO A 179 2.43 8.63 10.24
CA PRO A 179 2.60 9.60 11.32
C PRO A 179 2.07 8.99 12.62
N GLY A 180 2.92 8.22 13.31
CA GLY A 180 2.66 7.75 14.67
C GLY A 180 2.69 8.88 15.70
#